data_AF-A0A962YA03-F1
#
_entry.id   AF-A0A962YA03-F1
#
_cell.length_a   1.000
_cell.length_b   1.000
_cell.length_c   1.000
_cell.angle_alpha   90.00
_cell.angle_beta   90.00
_cell.angle_gamma   90.00
#
_symmetry.space_group_name_H-M   'P 1'
#
loop_
_entity.id
_entity.type
_entity.pdbx_description
1 polymer ?
#
loop_
_entity_poly.entity_id
_entity_poly.type
_entity_poly.pdbx_seq_one_letter_code
_entity_poly.pdbx_strand_id
1 'polypeptide(L)'
;LEQSQPGDWDVFVVDGVDVPRVVAAGWLAALDPADLPLDDIFPDLAKTEVHFIDGKLFAMPEKFGYNTLSYNNAKVDPADMRQTAIIWDEKYKGRIAIYDYYIPVIGMVAIGLGMQPNEVNADNLPQIRDQLFRMKDLSAMVGGVVPIQTALATGEVDIIVGGGEWAT
;
A
#
# COMPACT_ATOMS: atom_id res chain seq x y z
N LEU A 1 10.92 -16.17 6.18
CA LEU A 1 9.90 -17.08 6.71
C LEU A 1 10.19 -18.52 6.36
N GLU A 2 10.24 -18.91 5.08
CA GLU A 2 10.51 -20.32 4.69
C GLU A 2 11.89 -20.85 5.10
N GLN A 3 12.84 -19.95 5.40
CA GLN A 3 14.18 -20.29 5.90
C GLN A 3 14.34 -20.04 7.42
N SER A 4 13.27 -19.65 8.10
CA SER A 4 13.29 -19.31 9.52
C SER A 4 13.06 -20.55 10.38
N GLN A 5 13.70 -20.61 11.55
CA GLN A 5 13.59 -21.68 12.54
C GLN A 5 12.76 -21.22 13.75
N PRO A 6 12.25 -22.16 14.58
CA PRO A 6 11.61 -21.81 15.83
C PRO A 6 12.53 -20.94 16.71
N GLY A 7 12.05 -19.76 17.12
CA GLY A 7 12.80 -18.80 17.92
C GLY A 7 13.57 -17.73 17.14
N ASP A 8 13.58 -17.77 15.80
CA ASP A 8 14.17 -16.69 15.00
C ASP A 8 13.37 -15.38 15.08
N TRP A 9 12.06 -15.48 15.33
CA TRP A 9 11.13 -14.36 15.36
C TRP A 9 10.09 -14.55 16.47
N ASP A 10 9.96 -13.54 17.31
CA ASP A 10 8.90 -13.46 18.33
C ASP A 10 7.71 -12.61 17.87
N VAL A 11 7.94 -11.65 16.97
CA VAL A 11 6.94 -10.71 16.44
C VAL A 11 7.04 -10.66 14.93
N PHE A 12 5.90 -10.72 14.26
CA PHE A 12 5.81 -10.58 12.81
C PHE A 12 4.99 -9.34 12.44
N VAL A 13 5.65 -8.34 11.85
CA VAL A 13 5.00 -7.14 11.32
C VAL A 13 4.55 -7.43 9.88
N VAL A 14 3.24 -7.43 9.67
CA VAL A 14 2.59 -7.79 8.40
C VAL A 14 1.45 -6.81 8.12
N ASP A 15 1.15 -6.59 6.85
CA ASP A 15 -0.01 -5.79 6.45
C ASP A 15 -1.30 -6.46 6.93
N GLY A 16 -2.25 -5.65 7.43
CA GLY A 16 -3.49 -6.17 8.01
C GLY A 16 -4.26 -7.11 7.07
N VAL A 17 -4.25 -6.82 5.76
CA VAL A 17 -4.92 -7.63 4.74
C VAL A 17 -4.33 -9.04 4.57
N ASP A 18 -3.07 -9.25 4.95
CA ASP A 18 -2.39 -10.54 4.85
C ASP A 18 -2.53 -11.38 6.12
N VAL A 19 -3.01 -10.81 7.24
CA VAL A 19 -3.20 -11.53 8.52
C VAL A 19 -3.98 -12.83 8.34
N PRO A 20 -5.14 -12.89 7.66
CA PRO A 20 -5.87 -14.14 7.48
C PRO A 20 -5.05 -15.23 6.79
N ARG A 21 -4.24 -14.85 5.80
CA ARG A 21 -3.37 -15.78 5.06
C ARG A 21 -2.26 -16.32 5.95
N VAL A 22 -1.66 -15.47 6.77
CA VAL A 22 -0.60 -15.85 7.70
C VAL A 22 -1.14 -16.75 8.82
N VAL A 23 -2.35 -16.47 9.33
CA VAL A 23 -3.05 -17.36 10.28
C VAL A 23 -3.34 -18.72 9.65
N ALA A 24 -3.83 -18.76 8.41
CA ALA A 24 -4.09 -20.01 7.69
C ALA A 24 -2.81 -20.84 7.45
N ALA A 25 -1.65 -20.19 7.33
CA ALA A 25 -0.35 -20.84 7.24
C ALA A 25 0.17 -21.37 8.60
N GLY A 26 -0.51 -21.05 9.70
CA GLY A 26 -0.15 -21.49 11.06
C GLY A 26 1.04 -20.73 11.66
N TRP A 27 1.34 -19.52 11.18
CA TRP A 27 2.52 -18.75 11.62
C TRP A 27 2.24 -17.81 12.79
N LEU A 28 0.97 -17.53 13.12
CA LEU A 28 0.57 -16.67 14.23
C LEU A 28 -0.13 -17.47 15.32
N ALA A 29 0.22 -17.16 16.57
CA ALA A 29 -0.55 -17.58 17.73
C ALA A 29 -1.72 -16.62 17.96
N ALA A 30 -2.82 -17.12 18.55
CA ALA A 30 -3.88 -16.25 19.01
C ALA A 30 -3.37 -15.39 20.19
N LEU A 31 -3.80 -14.14 20.22
CA LEU A 31 -3.48 -13.16 21.25
C LEU A 31 -4.62 -13.08 22.27
N ASP A 32 -4.28 -12.84 23.54
CA ASP A 32 -5.26 -12.48 24.56
C ASP A 32 -5.48 -10.95 24.51
N PRO A 33 -6.70 -10.46 24.19
CA PRO A 33 -6.98 -9.03 24.21
C PRO A 33 -6.70 -8.36 25.57
N ALA A 34 -6.75 -9.10 26.68
CA ALA A 34 -6.46 -8.58 28.01
C ALA A 34 -4.98 -8.21 28.22
N ASP A 35 -4.08 -8.79 27.41
CA ASP A 35 -2.64 -8.50 27.46
C ASP A 35 -2.26 -7.28 26.62
N LEU A 36 -3.21 -6.71 25.86
CA LEU A 36 -2.95 -5.67 24.86
C LEU A 36 -3.62 -4.33 25.24
N PRO A 37 -2.94 -3.18 25.00
CA PRO A 37 -3.49 -1.86 25.28
C PRO A 37 -4.45 -1.39 24.17
N LEU A 38 -5.52 -2.16 23.89
CA LEU A 38 -6.43 -1.87 22.78
C LEU A 38 -7.23 -0.56 22.95
N ASP A 39 -7.39 -0.09 24.19
CA ASP A 39 -8.09 1.17 24.50
C ASP A 39 -7.29 2.42 24.10
N ASP A 40 -5.97 2.30 23.89
CA ASP A 40 -5.10 3.39 23.43
C ASP A 40 -5.08 3.52 21.90
N ILE A 41 -5.70 2.58 21.18
CA ILE A 41 -5.75 2.53 19.73
C ILE A 41 -7.00 3.23 19.21
N PHE A 42 -6.89 3.91 18.07
CA PHE A 42 -8.04 4.51 17.40
C PHE A 42 -9.14 3.44 17.20
N PRO A 43 -10.41 3.72 17.58
CA PRO A 43 -11.47 2.71 17.55
C PRO A 43 -11.65 2.01 16.19
N ASP A 44 -11.48 2.76 15.10
CA ASP A 44 -11.59 2.25 13.72
C ASP A 44 -10.47 1.28 13.35
N LEU A 45 -9.33 1.31 14.04
CA LEU A 45 -8.18 0.43 13.82
C LEU A 45 -8.15 -0.73 14.84
N ALA A 46 -8.63 -0.49 16.05
CA ALA A 46 -8.62 -1.49 17.13
C ALA A 46 -9.48 -2.71 16.83
N LYS A 47 -10.53 -2.56 16.01
CA LYS A 47 -11.55 -3.60 15.75
C LYS A 47 -11.70 -3.92 14.26
N THR A 48 -10.60 -3.98 13.53
CA THR A 48 -10.64 -4.37 12.11
C THR A 48 -10.90 -5.87 11.99
N GLU A 49 -11.83 -6.26 11.12
CA GLU A 49 -12.20 -7.68 10.92
C GLU A 49 -11.01 -8.54 10.52
N VAL A 50 -10.03 -7.97 9.81
CA VAL A 50 -8.83 -8.68 9.34
C VAL A 50 -7.92 -9.16 10.47
N HIS A 51 -8.05 -8.61 11.68
CA HIS A 51 -7.29 -9.06 12.87
C HIS A 51 -7.93 -10.23 13.60
N PHE A 52 -9.19 -10.54 13.28
CA PHE A 52 -9.97 -11.58 13.96
C PHE A 52 -10.29 -12.73 13.01
N ILE A 53 -9.91 -13.95 13.38
CA ILE A 53 -10.28 -15.18 12.65
C ILE A 53 -11.08 -16.07 13.60
N ASP A 54 -12.30 -16.44 13.21
CA ASP A 54 -13.23 -17.23 14.02
C ASP A 54 -13.44 -16.66 15.44
N GLY A 55 -13.47 -15.34 15.56
CA GLY A 55 -13.66 -14.61 16.82
C GLY A 55 -12.42 -14.53 17.72
N LYS A 56 -11.27 -15.05 17.30
CA LYS A 56 -9.99 -14.94 18.02
C LYS A 56 -9.12 -13.84 17.41
N LEU A 57 -8.47 -13.07 18.27
CA LEU A 57 -7.52 -12.02 17.87
C LEU A 57 -6.17 -12.65 17.48
N PHE A 58 -5.60 -12.25 16.35
CA PHE A 58 -4.29 -12.74 15.88
C PHE A 58 -3.29 -11.62 15.55
N ALA A 59 -3.75 -10.38 15.40
CA ALA A 59 -2.91 -9.23 15.11
C ALA A 59 -3.45 -7.99 15.81
N MET A 60 -2.59 -7.01 16.04
CA MET A 60 -2.98 -5.70 16.56
C MET A 60 -2.34 -4.59 15.71
N PRO A 61 -2.97 -3.41 15.60
CA PRO A 61 -2.34 -2.28 14.92
C PRO A 61 -1.03 -1.88 15.61
N GLU A 62 0.04 -1.75 14.83
CA GLU A 62 1.32 -1.15 15.27
C GLU A 62 1.50 0.23 14.62
N LYS A 63 1.22 0.32 13.32
CA LYS A 63 1.21 1.56 12.54
C LYS A 63 0.07 1.54 11.54
N PHE A 64 -0.37 2.72 11.12
CA PHE A 64 -1.28 2.90 10.00
C PHE A 64 -0.88 4.14 9.22
N GLY A 65 -1.32 4.19 7.96
CA GLY A 65 -1.03 5.28 7.07
C GLY A 65 -1.93 5.24 5.86
N TYR A 66 -1.71 6.20 4.96
CA TYR A 66 -2.40 6.27 3.69
C TYR A 66 -1.39 6.11 2.57
N ASN A 67 -1.63 5.14 1.70
CA ASN A 67 -0.96 5.09 0.41
C ASN A 67 -1.50 6.24 -0.44
N THR A 68 -0.62 7.19 -0.77
CA THR A 68 -0.97 8.43 -1.46
C THR A 68 -0.02 8.71 -2.62
N LEU A 69 -0.28 9.80 -3.33
CA LEU A 69 0.67 10.42 -4.26
C LEU A 69 1.56 11.39 -3.48
N SER A 70 2.87 11.16 -3.49
CA SER A 70 3.84 12.11 -2.94
C SER A 70 4.53 12.83 -4.09
N TYR A 71 4.72 14.15 -3.98
CA TYR A 71 5.20 14.94 -5.10
C TYR A 71 5.99 16.18 -4.65
N ASN A 72 6.88 16.64 -5.54
CA ASN A 72 7.57 17.91 -5.37
C ASN A 72 6.66 19.07 -5.81
N ASN A 73 6.07 19.77 -4.84
CA ASN A 73 5.11 20.87 -5.08
C ASN A 73 5.71 22.11 -5.78
N ALA A 74 7.03 22.20 -5.92
CA ALA A 74 7.67 23.25 -6.71
C ALA A 74 7.73 22.91 -8.21
N LYS A 75 7.52 21.63 -8.57
CA LYS A 75 7.65 21.13 -9.95
C LYS A 75 6.39 20.45 -10.49
N VAL A 76 5.42 20.19 -9.63
CA VAL A 76 4.16 19.50 -9.92
C VAL A 76 3.02 20.38 -9.44
N ASP A 77 2.00 20.55 -10.27
CA ASP A 77 0.81 21.31 -9.91
C ASP A 77 -0.02 20.54 -8.88
N PRO A 78 -0.24 21.09 -7.67
CA PRO A 78 -1.07 20.45 -6.65
C PRO A 78 -2.50 20.14 -7.14
N ALA A 79 -3.03 20.89 -8.11
CA ALA A 79 -4.35 20.65 -8.68
C ALA A 79 -4.39 19.32 -9.46
N ASP A 80 -3.32 18.96 -10.14
CA ASP A 80 -3.25 17.68 -10.85
C ASP A 80 -3.25 16.50 -9.87
N MET A 81 -2.60 16.64 -8.72
CA MET A 81 -2.50 15.59 -7.69
C MET A 81 -3.83 15.34 -6.96
N ARG A 82 -4.87 16.14 -7.26
CA ARG A 82 -6.26 15.89 -6.83
C ARG A 82 -7.01 14.93 -7.76
N GLN A 83 -6.41 14.56 -8.90
CA GLN A 83 -7.02 13.67 -9.89
C GLN A 83 -6.15 12.42 -10.03
N THR A 84 -6.59 11.28 -9.48
CA THR A 84 -5.77 10.05 -9.50
C THR A 84 -5.39 9.60 -10.91
N ALA A 85 -6.20 9.91 -11.92
CA ALA A 85 -5.91 9.60 -13.32
C ALA A 85 -4.63 10.25 -13.88
N ILE A 86 -4.09 11.27 -13.20
CA ILE A 86 -2.84 11.92 -13.61
C ILE A 86 -1.65 10.96 -13.66
N ILE A 87 -1.70 9.85 -12.90
CA ILE A 87 -0.58 8.91 -12.80
C ILE A 87 -0.31 8.13 -14.10
N TRP A 88 -1.21 8.20 -15.09
CA TRP A 88 -1.02 7.66 -16.45
C TRP A 88 -1.16 8.72 -17.56
N ASP A 89 -1.02 10.01 -17.23
CA ASP A 89 -1.01 11.12 -18.17
C ASP A 89 0.41 11.40 -18.71
N GLU A 90 0.53 11.81 -19.98
CA GLU A 90 1.83 12.12 -20.60
C GLU A 90 2.53 13.34 -20.01
N LYS A 91 1.79 14.24 -19.34
CA LYS A 91 2.31 15.45 -18.69
C LYS A 91 3.49 15.18 -17.76
N TYR A 92 3.51 14.01 -17.10
CA TYR A 92 4.54 13.62 -16.15
C TYR A 92 5.37 12.41 -16.62
N LYS A 93 5.37 12.12 -17.92
CA LYS A 93 6.20 11.06 -18.51
C LYS A 93 7.67 11.21 -18.09
N GLY A 94 8.25 10.11 -17.61
CA GLY A 94 9.64 10.03 -17.15
C GLY A 94 9.89 10.72 -15.81
N ARG A 95 8.84 11.18 -15.10
CA ARG A 95 8.95 11.91 -13.83
C ARG A 95 8.25 11.19 -12.67
N ILE A 96 7.82 9.94 -12.89
CA ILE A 96 7.05 9.13 -11.94
C ILE A 96 7.88 7.93 -11.50
N ALA A 97 7.94 7.68 -10.19
CA ALA A 97 8.31 6.39 -9.63
C ALA A 97 7.06 5.67 -9.10
N ILE A 98 6.96 4.36 -9.35
CA ILE A 98 5.87 3.52 -8.86
C ILE A 98 6.40 2.67 -7.71
N TYR A 99 5.72 2.70 -6.57
CA TYR A 99 6.02 1.79 -5.47
C TYR A 99 5.69 0.36 -5.87
N ASP A 100 6.65 -0.55 -5.70
CA ASP A 100 6.53 -1.98 -6.02
C ASP A 100 5.65 -2.73 -5.00
N TYR A 101 4.41 -2.28 -4.88
CA TYR A 101 3.38 -2.94 -4.10
C TYR A 101 2.03 -2.83 -4.82
N TYR A 102 1.53 -4.00 -5.26
CA TYR A 102 0.41 -4.05 -6.19
C TYR A 102 -0.92 -3.58 -5.59
N ILE A 103 -1.19 -3.85 -4.31
CA ILE A 103 -2.50 -3.56 -3.69
C ILE A 103 -2.84 -2.06 -3.76
N PRO A 104 -2.01 -1.14 -3.22
CA PRO A 104 -2.33 0.29 -3.28
C PRO A 104 -2.33 0.82 -4.71
N VAL A 105 -1.43 0.35 -5.58
CA VAL A 105 -1.35 0.82 -6.96
C VAL A 105 -2.59 0.42 -7.76
N ILE A 106 -3.06 -0.83 -7.62
CA ILE A 106 -4.33 -1.27 -8.23
C ILE A 106 -5.50 -0.45 -7.70
N GLY A 107 -5.57 -0.21 -6.38
CA GLY A 107 -6.61 0.61 -5.77
C GLY A 107 -6.63 2.04 -6.32
N MET A 108 -5.47 2.66 -6.51
CA MET A 108 -5.36 3.99 -7.13
C MET A 108 -5.82 3.99 -8.60
N VAL A 109 -5.45 2.98 -9.38
CA VAL A 109 -5.93 2.85 -10.75
C VAL A 109 -7.45 2.70 -10.80
N ALA A 110 -8.03 1.85 -9.94
CA ALA A 110 -9.47 1.71 -9.82
C ALA A 110 -10.16 3.05 -9.53
N ILE A 111 -9.65 3.82 -8.55
CA ILE A 111 -10.17 5.15 -8.21
C ILE A 111 -10.11 6.10 -9.41
N GLY A 112 -8.99 6.15 -10.13
CA GLY A 112 -8.86 7.04 -11.28
C GLY A 112 -9.70 6.60 -12.51
N LEU A 113 -10.11 5.33 -12.57
CA LEU A 113 -11.12 4.83 -13.51
C LEU A 113 -12.56 5.04 -13.03
N GLY A 114 -12.76 5.66 -11.85
CA GLY A 114 -14.08 5.93 -11.27
C GLY A 114 -14.71 4.73 -10.56
N MET A 115 -13.93 3.71 -10.19
CA MET A 115 -14.37 2.52 -9.47
C MET A 115 -14.07 2.65 -7.97
N GLN A 116 -14.84 1.93 -7.15
CA GLN A 116 -14.45 1.74 -5.76
C GLN A 116 -13.40 0.62 -5.65
N PRO A 117 -12.33 0.77 -4.84
CA PRO A 117 -11.30 -0.27 -4.70
C PRO A 117 -11.81 -1.65 -4.29
N ASN A 118 -12.87 -1.72 -3.50
CA ASN A 118 -13.50 -2.97 -3.06
C ASN A 118 -14.37 -3.65 -4.14
N GLU A 119 -14.59 -3.00 -5.28
CA GLU A 119 -15.32 -3.56 -6.43
C GLU A 119 -14.38 -4.20 -7.47
N VAL A 120 -13.06 -4.14 -7.28
CA VAL A 120 -12.08 -4.76 -8.18
C VAL A 120 -12.28 -6.28 -8.22
N ASN A 121 -12.47 -6.83 -9.41
CA ASN A 121 -12.78 -8.24 -9.64
C ASN A 121 -12.30 -8.70 -11.03
N ALA A 122 -12.47 -9.99 -11.34
CA ALA A 122 -11.97 -10.60 -12.58
C ALA A 122 -12.46 -9.90 -13.87
N ASP A 123 -13.67 -9.34 -13.88
CA ASP A 123 -14.27 -8.74 -15.07
C ASP A 123 -13.68 -7.34 -15.35
N ASN A 124 -13.28 -6.60 -14.31
CA ASN A 124 -12.68 -5.27 -14.45
C ASN A 124 -11.14 -5.26 -14.37
N LEU A 125 -10.50 -6.37 -14.04
CA LEU A 125 -9.04 -6.48 -14.06
C LEU A 125 -8.39 -6.14 -15.43
N PRO A 126 -8.97 -6.50 -16.60
CA PRO A 126 -8.37 -6.16 -17.88
C PRO A 126 -8.16 -4.65 -18.10
N GLN A 127 -9.15 -3.82 -17.77
CA GLN A 127 -9.04 -2.36 -17.91
C GLN A 127 -8.05 -1.73 -16.92
N ILE A 128 -7.96 -2.28 -15.70
CA ILE A 128 -6.95 -1.87 -14.71
C ILE A 128 -5.56 -2.22 -15.22
N ARG A 129 -5.40 -3.44 -15.76
CA ARG A 129 -4.15 -3.90 -16.38
C ARG A 129 -3.70 -2.93 -17.47
N ASP A 130 -4.58 -2.53 -18.37
CA ASP A 130 -4.22 -1.61 -19.46
C ASP A 130 -3.63 -0.30 -18.92
N GLN A 131 -4.20 0.26 -17.85
CA GLN A 131 -3.64 1.46 -17.20
C GLN A 131 -2.33 1.17 -16.46
N LEU A 132 -2.18 0.03 -15.79
CA LEU A 132 -0.91 -0.34 -15.14
C LEU A 132 0.23 -0.46 -16.17
N PHE A 133 -0.03 -1.04 -17.33
CA PHE A 133 0.96 -1.10 -18.41
C PHE A 133 1.27 0.30 -18.96
N ARG A 134 0.24 1.15 -19.10
CA ARG A 134 0.44 2.54 -19.48
C ARG A 134 1.29 3.31 -18.46
N MET A 135 1.04 3.14 -17.17
CA MET A 135 1.83 3.72 -16.08
C MET A 135 3.28 3.25 -16.16
N LYS A 136 3.51 1.95 -16.37
CA LYS A 136 4.86 1.40 -16.53
C LYS A 136 5.62 2.09 -17.67
N ASP A 137 4.99 2.27 -18.82
CA ASP A 137 5.60 2.94 -19.99
C ASP A 137 5.91 4.42 -19.76
N LEU A 138 5.17 5.07 -18.86
CA LEU A 138 5.34 6.48 -18.51
C LEU A 138 6.26 6.70 -17.31
N SER A 139 6.45 5.70 -16.46
CA SER A 139 7.29 5.78 -15.28
C SER A 139 8.78 5.78 -15.63
N ALA A 140 9.57 6.46 -14.80
CA ALA A 140 11.03 6.33 -14.82
C ALA A 140 11.47 5.01 -14.18
N MET A 141 10.74 4.55 -13.15
CA MET A 141 11.09 3.36 -12.39
C MET A 141 9.89 2.74 -11.67
N VAL A 142 10.05 1.45 -11.36
CA VAL A 142 9.28 0.72 -10.35
C VAL A 142 10.28 0.23 -9.29
N GLY A 143 10.00 0.43 -8.01
CA GLY A 143 10.95 0.04 -6.98
C GLY A 143 10.37 0.01 -5.57
N GLY A 144 11.13 -0.60 -4.66
CA GLY A 144 10.81 -0.58 -3.23
C GLY A 144 10.96 0.81 -2.59
N VAL A 145 10.68 0.89 -1.30
CA VAL A 145 10.60 2.14 -0.52
C VAL A 145 11.86 3.03 -0.68
N VAL A 146 13.05 2.47 -0.44
CA VAL A 146 14.30 3.26 -0.44
C VAL A 146 14.64 3.83 -1.82
N PRO A 147 14.63 3.05 -2.92
CA PRO A 147 14.90 3.58 -4.25
C PRO A 147 13.97 4.72 -4.66
N ILE A 148 12.65 4.57 -4.49
CA ILE A 148 11.68 5.57 -4.96
C ILE A 148 11.74 6.87 -4.14
N GLN A 149 11.96 6.78 -2.82
CA GLN A 149 12.18 7.95 -1.97
C GLN A 149 13.44 8.70 -2.36
N THR A 150 14.53 7.97 -2.60
CA THR A 150 15.80 8.55 -3.03
C THR A 150 15.62 9.29 -4.35
N ALA A 151 14.93 8.68 -5.32
CA ALA A 151 14.66 9.30 -6.61
C ALA A 151 13.85 10.61 -6.49
N LEU A 152 12.87 10.67 -5.58
CA LEU A 152 12.13 11.91 -5.31
C LEU A 152 13.01 12.96 -4.63
N ALA A 153 13.79 12.56 -3.62
CA ALA A 153 14.64 13.46 -2.85
C ALA A 153 15.78 14.08 -3.68
N THR A 154 16.34 13.33 -4.62
CA THR A 154 17.38 13.80 -5.55
C THR A 154 16.80 14.55 -6.76
N GLY A 155 15.49 14.47 -6.96
CA GLY A 155 14.79 15.08 -8.10
C GLY A 155 14.96 14.33 -9.42
N GLU A 156 15.34 13.04 -9.37
CA GLU A 156 15.31 12.12 -10.51
C GLU A 156 13.86 11.89 -10.98
N VAL A 157 12.93 11.81 -10.02
CA VAL A 157 11.49 11.84 -10.27
C VAL A 157 10.87 12.99 -9.47
N ASP A 158 9.65 13.38 -9.84
CA ASP A 158 8.92 14.44 -9.15
C ASP A 158 7.63 13.93 -8.49
N ILE A 159 7.23 12.68 -8.76
CA ILE A 159 6.02 12.03 -8.24
C ILE A 159 6.33 10.58 -7.83
N ILE A 160 5.83 10.16 -6.68
CA ILE A 160 5.76 8.76 -6.25
C ILE A 160 4.29 8.35 -6.23
N VAL A 161 3.98 7.22 -6.87
CA VAL A 161 2.66 6.59 -6.83
C VAL A 161 2.67 5.44 -5.84
N GLY A 162 1.70 5.42 -4.91
CA GLY A 162 1.48 4.29 -4.00
C GLY A 162 2.36 4.25 -2.76
N GLY A 163 3.49 4.98 -2.73
CA GLY A 163 4.46 4.95 -1.62
C GLY A 163 4.35 6.08 -0.61
N GLY A 164 3.23 6.81 -0.58
CA GLY A 164 3.13 8.06 0.17
C GLY A 164 3.18 7.94 1.70
N GLU A 165 2.94 6.77 2.26
CA GLU A 165 3.09 6.53 3.72
C GLU A 165 4.56 6.63 4.17
N TRP A 166 5.51 6.47 3.25
CA TRP A 166 6.95 6.48 3.55
C TRP A 166 7.61 7.80 3.14
N ALA A 167 7.04 8.53 2.18
CA ALA A 167 7.68 9.71 1.62
C ALA A 167 7.33 10.98 2.42
N THR A 168 8.35 11.55 3.08
CA THR A 168 8.30 12.84 3.80
C THR A 168 9.06 13.93 3.05
#